data_AF-A0A2N2WUQ5-F1
#
_entry.id   AF-A0A2N2WUQ5-F1
#
_cell.length_a   1.000
_cell.length_b   1.000
_cell.length_c   1.000
_cell.angle_alpha   90.00
_cell.angle_beta   90.00
_cell.angle_gamma   90.00
#
_symmetry.space_group_name_H-M   'P 1'
#
loop_
_entity.id
_entity.type
_entity.pdbx_description
1 polymer ?
#
loop_
_entity_poly.entity_id
_entity_poly.type
_entity_poly.pdbx_seq_one_letter_code
_entity_poly.pdbx_strand_id
1 'polypeptide(L)'
;MKSSITYVLLFFATATTLSQSNADRQSILTLCLNQTEMVIAQHINAEGETVVPVVTNTSIPNTLTVSYFETPIVFLTEQEILAMQLSAYLKFEHFAIVSPTQAQATFVYNCSGDCNSRRYVLEFKKYTNDWSISSNQTSEIK
;
A
#
# COMPACT_ATOMS: atom_id res chain seq x y z
N MET A 1 65.75 -5.14 5.59
CA MET A 1 64.39 -5.06 6.17
C MET A 1 63.60 -4.04 5.36
N LYS A 2 62.68 -4.46 4.51
CA LYS A 2 61.75 -3.57 3.79
C LYS A 2 60.34 -4.08 4.07
N SER A 3 59.63 -3.37 4.95
CA SER A 3 58.22 -3.64 5.26
C SER A 3 57.39 -3.52 3.99
N SER A 4 56.71 -4.59 3.63
CA SER A 4 55.67 -4.54 2.61
C SER A 4 54.38 -4.08 3.28
N ILE A 5 53.84 -2.96 2.81
CA ILE A 5 52.58 -2.36 3.25
C ILE A 5 51.44 -3.23 2.69
N THR A 6 50.67 -3.83 3.59
CA THR A 6 49.46 -4.60 3.27
C THR A 6 48.38 -3.65 2.75
N TYR A 7 47.99 -3.79 1.49
CA TYR A 7 46.78 -3.16 0.95
C TYR A 7 45.57 -3.93 1.46
N VAL A 8 44.96 -3.47 2.54
CA VAL A 8 43.64 -3.94 2.97
C VAL A 8 42.60 -3.29 2.05
N LEU A 9 42.21 -4.02 1.01
CA LEU A 9 41.08 -3.66 0.16
C LEU A 9 39.79 -3.92 0.96
N LEU A 10 39.27 -2.88 1.61
CA LEU A 10 37.95 -2.90 2.24
C LEU A 10 36.88 -2.91 1.14
N PHE A 11 36.45 -4.11 0.76
CA PHE A 11 35.18 -4.30 0.06
C PHE A 11 34.05 -3.95 1.04
N PHE A 12 33.59 -2.70 0.99
CA PHE A 12 32.28 -2.35 1.54
C PHE A 12 31.21 -2.97 0.63
N ALA A 13 30.84 -4.21 0.94
CA ALA A 13 29.57 -4.77 0.51
C ALA A 13 28.48 -3.94 1.20
N THR A 14 28.04 -2.87 0.55
CA THR A 14 26.85 -2.16 0.97
C THR A 14 25.70 -3.14 0.84
N ALA A 15 25.24 -3.67 1.98
CA ALA A 15 23.97 -4.35 2.07
C ALA A 15 22.92 -3.38 1.50
N THR A 16 22.46 -3.65 0.29
CA THR A 16 21.31 -3.00 -0.31
C THR A 16 20.08 -3.54 0.43
N THR A 17 19.86 -3.04 1.64
CA THR A 17 18.50 -2.91 2.13
C THR A 17 17.78 -2.06 1.09
N LEU A 18 17.10 -2.75 0.17
CA LEU A 18 16.24 -2.17 -0.85
C LEU A 18 15.22 -1.32 -0.10
N SER A 19 15.56 -0.05 0.10
CA SER A 19 14.64 0.95 0.59
C SER A 19 13.56 1.02 -0.47
N GLN A 20 12.47 0.28 -0.21
CA GLN A 20 11.24 0.35 -0.97
C GLN A 20 10.85 1.82 -1.01
N SER A 21 11.08 2.49 -2.14
CA SER A 21 10.96 3.94 -2.19
C SER A 21 9.52 4.34 -1.86
N ASN A 22 9.33 5.37 -1.04
CA ASN A 22 7.99 5.83 -0.69
C ASN A 22 7.16 6.18 -1.93
N ALA A 23 7.83 6.63 -3.00
CA ALA A 23 7.20 6.88 -4.30
C ALA A 23 6.63 5.60 -4.92
N ASP A 24 7.37 4.49 -4.94
CA ASP A 24 6.86 3.21 -5.47
C ASP A 24 5.66 2.73 -4.65
N ARG A 25 5.74 2.82 -3.31
CA ARG A 25 4.62 2.44 -2.43
C ARG A 25 3.38 3.30 -2.68
N GLN A 26 3.55 4.60 -2.84
CA GLN A 26 2.47 5.54 -3.15
C GLN A 26 1.83 5.23 -4.51
N SER A 27 2.63 4.96 -5.54
CA SER A 27 2.13 4.59 -6.87
C SER A 27 1.32 3.29 -6.83
N ILE A 28 1.83 2.25 -6.16
CA ILE A 28 1.13 0.96 -6.03
C ILE A 28 -0.16 1.14 -5.22
N LEU A 29 -0.12 1.87 -4.10
CA LEU A 29 -1.31 2.13 -3.29
C LEU A 29 -2.38 2.88 -4.10
N THR A 30 -1.99 3.87 -4.89
CA THR A 30 -2.89 4.59 -5.80
C THR A 30 -3.55 3.65 -6.81
N LEU A 31 -2.79 2.72 -7.40
CA LEU A 31 -3.34 1.71 -8.31
C LEU A 31 -4.35 0.79 -7.62
N CYS A 32 -4.09 0.37 -6.38
CA CYS A 32 -5.03 -0.41 -5.57
C CYS A 32 -6.35 0.34 -5.37
N LEU A 33 -6.28 1.61 -4.96
CA LEU A 33 -7.47 2.46 -4.76
C LEU A 33 -8.29 2.56 -6.05
N ASN A 34 -7.62 2.75 -7.19
CA ASN A 34 -8.26 2.84 -8.50
C ASN A 34 -8.91 1.52 -8.99
N GLN A 35 -8.63 0.37 -8.37
CA GLN A 35 -9.36 -0.88 -8.70
C GLN A 35 -10.75 -0.95 -8.08
N THR A 36 -11.02 -0.08 -7.09
CA THR A 36 -12.33 -0.03 -6.47
C THR A 36 -13.24 0.82 -7.33
N GLU A 37 -14.09 0.17 -8.13
CA GLU A 37 -15.16 0.83 -8.90
C GLU A 37 -16.27 1.40 -7.99
N MET A 38 -16.15 1.24 -6.67
CA MET A 38 -17.18 1.54 -5.68
C MET A 38 -16.87 2.83 -4.91
N VAL A 39 -17.92 3.59 -4.58
CA VAL A 39 -17.83 4.78 -3.74
C VAL A 39 -17.36 4.37 -2.35
N ILE A 40 -16.07 4.54 -2.07
CA ILE A 40 -15.54 4.29 -0.74
C ILE A 40 -16.17 5.31 0.22
N ALA A 41 -16.68 4.84 1.37
CA ALA A 41 -17.22 5.75 2.37
C ALA A 41 -16.14 6.74 2.78
N GLN A 42 -16.45 8.02 2.65
CA GLN A 42 -15.56 9.08 3.09
C GLN A 42 -15.96 9.50 4.52
N HIS A 43 -14.98 9.79 5.37
CA HIS A 43 -15.23 10.32 6.71
C HIS A 43 -14.54 11.67 6.88
N ILE A 44 -14.76 12.31 8.02
CA ILE A 44 -14.21 13.64 8.33
C ILE A 44 -13.06 13.47 9.31
N ASN A 45 -11.87 13.99 8.98
CA ASN A 45 -10.72 14.01 9.88
C ASN A 45 -10.85 15.13 10.94
N ALA A 46 -9.88 15.23 11.85
CA ALA A 46 -9.89 16.27 12.90
C ALA A 46 -9.87 17.71 12.36
N GLU A 47 -9.44 17.91 11.11
CA GLU A 47 -9.34 19.21 10.44
C GLU A 47 -10.61 19.54 9.62
N GLY A 48 -11.61 18.65 9.61
CA GLY A 48 -12.86 18.85 8.88
C GLY A 48 -12.80 18.40 7.41
N GLU A 49 -11.71 17.75 6.99
CA GLU A 49 -11.52 17.32 5.61
C GLU A 49 -12.11 15.92 5.37
N THR A 50 -12.65 15.74 4.18
CA THR A 50 -13.14 14.46 3.69
C THR A 50 -11.97 13.52 3.38
N VAL A 51 -11.98 12.31 3.93
CA VAL A 51 -10.90 11.32 3.84
C VAL A 51 -11.41 9.91 3.61
N VAL A 52 -10.61 9.07 2.94
CA VAL A 52 -10.89 7.65 2.70
C VAL A 52 -10.25 6.78 3.79
N PRO A 53 -11.02 5.97 4.54
CA PRO A 53 -10.51 5.11 5.60
C PRO A 53 -9.84 3.84 5.04
N VAL A 54 -8.58 3.62 5.45
CA VAL A 54 -7.78 2.44 5.10
C VAL A 54 -7.27 1.77 6.36
N VAL A 55 -7.55 0.49 6.54
CA VAL A 55 -6.96 -0.37 7.55
C VAL A 55 -5.71 -1.02 6.99
N THR A 56 -4.60 -0.95 7.74
CA THR A 56 -3.37 -1.65 7.39
C THR A 56 -2.89 -2.53 8.52
N ASN A 57 -2.53 -3.76 8.15
CA ASN A 57 -1.78 -4.67 8.99
C ASN A 57 -0.33 -4.56 8.52
N THR A 58 0.40 -3.65 9.16
CA THR A 58 1.86 -3.60 9.31
C THR A 58 2.77 -3.41 8.09
N SER A 59 2.27 -3.44 6.85
CA SER A 59 3.16 -3.39 5.65
C SER A 59 3.17 -2.05 4.89
N ILE A 60 2.15 -1.21 5.10
CA ILE A 60 2.04 0.11 4.48
C ILE A 60 2.49 1.16 5.49
N PRO A 61 3.52 1.97 5.21
CA PRO A 61 3.91 3.06 6.08
C PRO A 61 2.75 4.05 6.19
N ASN A 62 2.35 4.33 7.41
CA ASN A 62 1.35 5.33 7.80
C ASN A 62 1.78 6.78 7.51
N THR A 63 2.96 6.98 6.90
CA THR A 63 3.51 8.27 6.46
C THR A 63 3.31 8.55 4.98
N LEU A 64 2.65 7.67 4.22
CA LEU A 64 2.39 7.91 2.80
C LEU A 64 1.23 8.90 2.62
N THR A 65 1.49 9.97 1.85
CA THR A 65 0.45 10.91 1.40
C THR A 65 -0.13 10.40 0.09
N VAL A 66 -1.29 9.77 0.13
CA VAL A 66 -1.99 9.27 -1.07
C VAL A 66 -3.41 9.82 -1.08
N SER A 67 -3.96 10.05 -2.28
CA SER A 67 -5.33 10.49 -2.46
C SER A 67 -6.05 9.60 -3.48
N TYR A 68 -7.36 9.43 -3.30
CA TYR A 68 -8.27 8.79 -4.23
C TYR A 68 -9.29 9.83 -4.70
N PHE A 69 -9.31 10.14 -6.01
CA PHE A 69 -10.12 11.24 -6.57
C PHE A 69 -10.00 12.54 -5.74
N GLU A 70 -8.77 13.01 -5.54
CA GLU A 70 -8.46 14.24 -4.76
C GLU A 70 -8.80 14.15 -3.25
N THR A 71 -9.39 13.05 -2.80
CA THR A 71 -9.72 12.82 -1.39
C THR A 71 -8.55 12.12 -0.70
N PRO A 72 -7.92 12.72 0.34
CA PRO A 72 -6.82 12.09 1.07
C PRO A 72 -7.23 10.74 1.70
N ILE A 73 -6.30 9.81 1.80
CA ILE A 73 -6.50 8.59 2.60
C ILE A 73 -6.07 8.84 4.05
N VAL A 74 -6.67 8.13 4.99
CA VAL A 74 -6.17 8.04 6.36
C VAL A 74 -6.15 6.61 6.82
N PHE A 75 -5.10 6.29 7.56
CA PHE A 75 -4.86 4.96 8.09
C PHE A 75 -5.48 4.83 9.47
N LEU A 76 -6.48 3.96 9.59
CA LEU A 76 -7.21 3.71 10.84
C LEU A 76 -6.99 2.26 11.29
N THR A 77 -6.98 2.05 12.60
CA THR A 77 -7.04 0.72 13.20
C THR A 77 -8.45 0.13 13.05
N GLU A 78 -8.56 -1.20 13.13
CA GLU A 78 -9.89 -1.85 13.14
C GLU A 78 -10.78 -1.34 14.29
N GLN A 79 -10.19 -1.02 15.43
CA GLN A 79 -10.90 -0.49 16.59
C GLN A 79 -11.50 0.90 16.30
N GLU A 80 -10.75 1.77 15.62
CA GLU A 80 -11.24 3.10 15.20
C GLU A 80 -12.36 2.99 14.18
N ILE A 81 -12.22 2.12 13.17
CA ILE A 81 -13.28 1.83 12.19
C ILE A 81 -14.59 1.41 12.89
N LEU A 82 -14.50 0.48 13.85
CA LEU A 82 -15.65 -0.02 14.61
C LEU A 82 -16.26 1.07 15.50
N ALA A 83 -15.43 1.85 16.20
CA ALA A 83 -15.89 2.94 17.05
C ALA A 83 -16.61 4.05 16.26
N MET A 84 -16.15 4.31 15.03
CA MET A 84 -16.74 5.28 14.11
C MET A 84 -17.93 4.73 13.31
N GLN A 85 -18.26 3.44 13.48
CA GLN A 85 -19.34 2.75 12.74
C GLN A 85 -19.22 2.91 11.22
N LEU A 86 -17.99 2.91 10.69
CA LEU A 86 -17.77 3.07 9.26
C LEU A 86 -18.25 1.83 8.51
N SER A 87 -19.18 2.05 7.57
CA SER A 87 -19.81 0.98 6.81
C SER A 87 -18.99 0.51 5.62
N ALA A 88 -17.99 1.27 5.17
CA ALA A 88 -17.10 0.85 4.10
C ALA A 88 -15.65 1.31 4.35
N TYR A 89 -14.69 0.44 4.05
CA TYR A 89 -13.25 0.72 4.19
C TYR A 89 -12.41 -0.28 3.39
N LEU A 90 -11.16 0.08 3.14
CA LEU A 90 -10.19 -0.84 2.54
C LEU A 90 -9.31 -1.45 3.61
N LYS A 91 -9.20 -2.77 3.64
CA LYS A 91 -8.33 -3.51 4.56
C LYS A 91 -7.24 -4.22 3.77
N PHE A 92 -6.00 -3.74 3.89
CA PHE A 92 -4.84 -4.37 3.25
C PHE A 92 -4.37 -5.58 4.06
N GLU A 93 -4.60 -6.77 3.51
CA GLU A 93 -4.11 -8.04 4.06
C GLU A 93 -2.62 -8.25 3.77
N HIS A 94 -2.16 -7.80 2.59
CA HIS A 94 -0.77 -7.88 2.15
C HIS A 94 -0.40 -6.68 1.29
N PHE A 95 0.83 -6.18 1.45
CA PHE A 95 1.40 -5.13 0.60
C PHE A 95 2.93 -5.24 0.60
N ALA A 96 3.53 -5.64 -0.52
CA ALA A 96 4.97 -5.80 -0.60
C ALA A 96 5.52 -5.46 -1.99
N ILE A 97 6.61 -4.68 -2.02
CA ILE A 97 7.47 -4.58 -3.20
C ILE A 97 8.50 -5.70 -3.07
N VAL A 98 8.32 -6.75 -3.87
CA VAL A 98 9.10 -8.00 -3.80
C VAL A 98 10.45 -7.87 -4.53
N SER A 99 10.54 -7.00 -5.52
CA SER A 99 11.77 -6.68 -6.25
C SER A 99 11.70 -5.27 -6.85
N PRO A 100 12.79 -4.72 -7.41
CA PRO A 100 12.77 -3.39 -8.03
C PRO A 100 11.73 -3.22 -9.16
N THR A 101 11.21 -4.32 -9.71
CA THR A 101 10.26 -4.31 -10.83
C THR A 101 8.98 -5.09 -10.56
N GLN A 102 8.81 -5.67 -9.38
CA GLN A 102 7.63 -6.47 -9.03
C GLN A 102 7.11 -6.10 -7.64
N ALA A 103 5.79 -6.08 -7.50
CA ALA A 103 5.11 -5.91 -6.23
C ALA A 103 3.82 -6.73 -6.19
N GLN A 104 3.29 -6.92 -5.00
CA GLN A 104 2.06 -7.65 -4.74
C GLN A 104 1.24 -6.92 -3.68
N ALA A 105 -0.07 -6.88 -3.86
CA ALA A 105 -0.99 -6.38 -2.85
C ALA A 105 -2.24 -7.24 -2.80
N THR A 106 -2.68 -7.56 -1.58
CA THR A 106 -3.97 -8.19 -1.33
C THR A 106 -4.75 -7.29 -0.39
N PHE A 107 -5.96 -6.91 -0.78
CA PHE A 107 -6.81 -6.10 0.07
C PHE A 107 -8.29 -6.48 -0.08
N VAL A 108 -9.04 -6.17 0.94
CA VAL A 108 -10.49 -6.36 1.00
C VAL A 108 -11.13 -5.00 1.00
N TYR A 109 -12.03 -4.76 0.06
CA TYR A 109 -13.06 -3.75 0.22
C TYR A 109 -14.14 -4.35 1.11
N ASN A 110 -14.16 -3.91 2.37
CA ASN A 110 -15.20 -4.30 3.31
C ASN A 110 -16.31 -3.27 3.20
N CYS A 111 -17.52 -3.73 2.90
CA CYS A 111 -18.72 -2.92 2.93
C CYS A 111 -19.81 -3.68 3.68
N SER A 112 -20.36 -3.07 4.73
CA SER A 112 -21.54 -3.57 5.43
C SER A 112 -22.81 -3.02 4.78
N GLY A 113 -23.83 -3.87 4.61
CA GLY A 113 -25.09 -3.53 3.94
C GLY A 113 -25.30 -4.30 2.63
N ASP A 114 -25.94 -3.66 1.63
CA ASP A 114 -26.32 -4.27 0.34
C ASP A 114 -25.16 -4.41 -0.67
N CYS A 115 -23.94 -4.01 -0.28
CA CYS A 115 -22.76 -4.09 -1.11
C CYS A 115 -21.93 -5.33 -0.74
N ASN A 116 -21.70 -6.23 -1.69
CA ASN A 116 -20.83 -7.38 -1.47
C ASN A 116 -19.40 -6.92 -1.20
N SER A 117 -18.83 -7.36 -0.08
CA SER A 117 -17.40 -7.21 0.18
C SER A 117 -16.60 -7.96 -0.89
N ARG A 118 -15.47 -7.40 -1.32
CA ARG A 118 -14.63 -7.98 -2.39
C ARG A 118 -13.18 -8.04 -1.97
N ARG A 119 -12.53 -9.18 -2.21
CA ARG A 119 -11.07 -9.34 -2.10
C ARG A 119 -10.45 -9.10 -3.47
N TYR A 120 -9.38 -8.33 -3.49
CA TYR A 120 -8.52 -8.10 -4.64
C TYR A 120 -7.15 -8.69 -4.35
N VAL A 121 -6.64 -9.49 -5.27
CA VAL A 121 -5.26 -9.99 -5.28
C VAL A 121 -4.60 -9.44 -6.54
N LEU A 122 -3.69 -8.50 -6.35
CA LEU A 122 -3.05 -7.75 -7.41
C LEU A 122 -1.56 -8.05 -7.47
N GLU A 123 -1.07 -8.26 -8.69
CA GLU A 123 0.36 -8.27 -8.99
C GLU A 123 0.71 -7.07 -9.85
N PHE A 124 1.87 -6.48 -9.59
CA PHE A 124 2.33 -5.28 -10.26
C PHE A 124 3.67 -5.51 -10.92
N LYS A 125 3.85 -4.84 -12.06
CA LYS A 125 5.13 -4.77 -12.76
C LYS A 125 5.50 -3.32 -13.05
N LYS A 126 6.77 -3.00 -12.79
CA LYS A 126 7.36 -1.70 -13.14
C LYS A 126 7.89 -1.74 -14.57
N TYR A 127 7.39 -0.84 -15.41
CA TYR A 127 7.89 -0.62 -16.75
C TYR A 127 8.57 0.75 -16.78
N THR A 128 9.87 0.76 -17.09
CA THR A 128 10.73 1.95 -16.97
C THR A 128 10.62 2.58 -15.57
N ASN A 129 9.77 3.59 -15.40
CA ASN A 129 9.57 4.30 -14.15
C ASN A 129 8.15 4.16 -13.56
N ASP A 130 7.21 3.56 -14.30
CA ASP A 130 5.80 3.51 -13.91
C ASP A 130 5.38 2.10 -13.49
N TRP A 131 4.58 2.02 -12.44
CA TRP A 131 3.95 0.79 -12.01
C TRP A 131 2.64 0.56 -12.77
N SER A 132 2.34 -0.70 -13.04
CA SER A 132 1.09 -1.12 -13.64
C SER A 132 0.66 -2.47 -13.10
N ILE A 133 -0.64 -2.77 -13.17
CA ILE A 133 -1.21 -4.04 -12.75
C ILE A 133 -0.97 -5.08 -13.85
N SER A 134 -0.23 -6.14 -13.53
CA SER A 134 0.01 -7.27 -14.43
C SER A 134 -0.99 -8.40 -14.24
N SER A 135 -1.59 -8.51 -13.05
CA SER A 135 -2.62 -9.50 -12.73
C SER A 135 -3.62 -8.89 -11.74
N ASN A 136 -4.91 -9.13 -11.98
CA ASN A 136 -6.00 -8.73 -11.09
C ASN A 136 -6.96 -9.91 -10.92
N GLN A 137 -7.01 -10.47 -9.71
CA GLN A 137 -8.01 -11.46 -9.32
C GLN A 137 -8.95 -10.83 -8.30
N THR A 138 -10.25 -10.88 -8.59
CA THR A 138 -11.29 -10.36 -7.70
C THR A 138 -12.23 -11.50 -7.29
N SER A 139 -12.58 -11.56 -6.01
CA SER A 139 -13.57 -12.50 -5.48
C SER A 139 -14.49 -11.83 -4.48
N GLU A 140 -15.76 -12.23 -4.46
CA GLU A 140 -16.70 -11.81 -3.42
C GLU A 140 -16.41 -12.53 -2.10
N ILE A 141 -16.53 -11.81 -0.99
CA ILE A 141 -16.38 -12.34 0.36
C ILE A 141 -17.76 -12.30 1.01
N LYS A 142 -18.18 -13.44 1.55
CA LYS A 142 -19.42 -13.60 2.32
C LYS A 142 -19.15 -13.53 3.81
#